data_AF-A0A3C1I0V6-F1
#
_entry.id   AF-A0A3C1I0V6-F1
#
_cell.length_a   1.000
_cell.length_b   1.000
_cell.length_c   1.000
_cell.angle_alpha   90.00
_cell.angle_beta   90.00
_cell.angle_gamma   90.00
#
_symmetry.space_group_name_H-M   'P 1'
#
loop_
_entity.id
_entity.type
_entity.pdbx_description
1 polymer ?
#
loop_
_entity_poly.entity_id
_entity_poly.type
_entity_poly.pdbx_seq_one_letter_code
_entity_poly.pdbx_strand_id
1 'polypeptide(L)'
;MEYTVNKLASMSGVSGRTLRYYDQIGLLKPARINSSGYRIYGQQEVDLLQQILFYRELEVSLEDIMEIINQPNFDRSKALKNHYEHLKQKRARLDKIMATVEKTIASMEGGTPMQDIEKFEGFKEKLIEENEQKYGKEIREKYGDDTVEASNAKLRGMSQEDYDAMTKLGEEIMVLLEKAYHTGDPASAEAQLVAEKHKEWLMYSWSTYSKEAHAGLADMYVADERFTAYYDKAVKGGTKFLRDAIRIYLGLEE
;
A
#
# COMPACT_ATOMS: atom_id res chain seq x y z
N MET A 1 39.58 8.14 -0.37
CA MET A 1 39.58 9.59 -0.70
C MET A 1 38.80 10.31 0.39
N GLU A 2 39.11 11.59 0.66
CA GLU A 2 38.47 12.37 1.72
C GLU A 2 37.79 13.63 1.16
N TYR A 3 36.65 13.98 1.74
CA TYR A 3 35.79 15.04 1.25
C TYR A 3 35.40 15.98 2.39
N THR A 4 35.57 17.28 2.17
CA THR A 4 34.98 18.31 3.06
C THR A 4 33.49 18.47 2.74
N VAL A 5 32.74 19.09 3.66
CA VAL A 5 31.32 19.44 3.45
C VAL A 5 31.09 20.11 2.09
N ASN A 6 31.93 21.09 1.72
CA ASN A 6 31.77 21.84 0.48
C ASN A 6 31.98 20.96 -0.75
N LYS A 7 32.99 20.09 -0.72
CA LYS A 7 33.28 19.18 -1.84
C LYS A 7 32.19 18.12 -1.99
N LEU A 8 31.72 17.56 -0.88
CA LEU A 8 30.64 16.58 -0.88
C LEU A 8 29.32 17.19 -1.36
N ALA A 9 28.98 18.38 -0.88
CA ALA A 9 27.80 19.14 -1.31
C ALA A 9 27.83 19.41 -2.83
N SER A 10 28.95 19.91 -3.34
CA SER A 10 29.11 20.18 -4.78
C SER A 10 28.99 18.93 -5.64
N MET A 11 29.48 17.78 -5.17
CA MET A 11 29.45 16.53 -5.92
C MET A 11 28.07 15.86 -5.91
N SER A 12 27.37 15.93 -4.78
CA SER A 12 26.08 15.25 -4.59
C SER A 12 24.86 16.12 -4.90
N GLY A 13 25.05 17.41 -5.12
CA GLY A 13 23.97 18.37 -5.41
C GLY A 13 23.16 18.78 -4.17
N VAL A 14 23.46 18.26 -2.98
CA VAL A 14 22.83 18.72 -1.73
C VAL A 14 23.51 19.97 -1.19
N SER A 15 22.75 20.78 -0.44
CA SER A 15 23.35 21.93 0.23
C SER A 15 24.27 21.48 1.39
N GLY A 16 25.30 22.27 1.67
CA GLY A 16 26.12 22.07 2.87
C GLY A 16 25.32 22.18 4.18
N ARG A 17 24.16 22.89 4.17
CA ARG A 17 23.21 22.92 5.27
C ARG A 17 22.54 21.55 5.46
N THR A 18 22.15 20.89 4.39
CA THR A 18 21.56 19.53 4.41
C THR A 18 22.53 18.52 5.01
N LEU A 19 23.81 18.53 4.61
CA LEU A 19 24.82 17.63 5.20
C LEU A 19 25.01 17.85 6.70
N ARG A 20 25.01 19.11 7.15
CA ARG A 20 25.08 19.43 8.59
C ARG A 20 23.83 18.99 9.34
N TYR A 21 22.67 19.12 8.71
CA TYR A 21 21.42 18.65 9.28
C TYR A 21 21.39 17.13 9.40
N TYR A 22 21.85 16.39 8.39
CA TYR A 22 21.98 14.93 8.44
C TYR A 22 22.93 14.46 9.54
N ASP A 23 24.04 15.16 9.75
CA ASP A 23 24.91 14.92 10.90
C ASP A 23 24.19 15.19 12.23
N GLN A 24 23.47 16.31 12.34
CA GLN A 24 22.74 16.68 13.56
C GLN A 24 21.69 15.65 13.97
N ILE A 25 20.93 15.10 13.01
CA ILE A 25 19.94 14.06 13.28
C ILE A 25 20.57 12.66 13.36
N GLY A 26 21.88 12.53 13.12
CA GLY A 26 22.59 11.25 13.15
C GLY A 26 22.42 10.36 11.92
N LEU A 27 21.82 10.89 10.85
CA LEU A 27 21.58 10.18 9.60
C LEU A 27 22.87 9.97 8.78
N LEU A 28 23.75 10.98 8.76
CA LEU A 28 25.04 10.90 8.07
C LEU A 28 26.11 11.60 8.90
N LYS A 29 26.86 10.82 9.68
CA LYS A 29 27.98 11.34 10.47
C LYS A 29 29.25 11.44 9.64
N PRO A 30 30.09 12.46 9.84
CA PRO A 30 31.40 12.50 9.22
C PRO A 30 32.30 11.40 9.78
N ALA A 31 33.20 10.86 8.95
CA ALA A 31 34.22 9.91 9.39
C ALA A 31 35.08 10.47 10.54
N ARG A 32 35.35 11.78 10.49
CA ARG A 32 35.96 12.52 11.60
C ARG A 32 35.75 14.02 11.50
N ILE A 33 36.01 14.69 12.61
CA ILE A 33 36.21 16.14 12.66
C ILE A 33 37.71 16.38 12.80
N ASN A 34 38.30 17.18 11.90
CA ASN A 34 39.73 17.48 11.96
C ASN A 34 40.06 18.49 13.08
N SER A 35 41.35 18.72 13.32
CA SER A 35 41.85 19.65 14.35
C SER A 35 41.34 21.10 14.19
N SER A 36 40.92 21.49 12.99
CA SER A 36 40.37 22.81 12.68
C SER A 36 38.83 22.87 12.76
N GLY A 37 38.17 21.79 13.21
CA GLY A 37 36.72 21.73 13.34
C GLY A 37 35.96 21.41 12.04
N TYR A 38 36.66 21.10 10.95
CA TYR A 38 36.02 20.71 9.70
C TYR A 38 35.59 19.23 9.74
N ARG A 39 34.37 18.99 9.27
CA ARG A 39 33.83 17.64 9.04
C ARG A 39 34.46 17.04 7.78
N ILE A 40 35.01 15.84 7.94
CA ILE A 40 35.66 15.07 6.88
C ILE A 40 34.88 13.79 6.66
N TYR A 41 34.48 13.55 5.42
CA TYR A 41 33.76 12.36 4.97
C TYR A 41 34.73 11.47 4.17
N GLY A 42 34.69 10.17 4.43
CA GLY A 42 35.40 9.16 3.67
C GLY A 42 34.50 8.57 2.58
N GLN A 43 34.98 7.50 1.95
CA GLN A 43 34.22 6.82 0.89
C GLN A 43 32.92 6.20 1.44
N GLN A 44 32.94 5.67 2.66
CA GLN A 44 31.76 5.04 3.27
C GLN A 44 30.62 6.04 3.49
N GLU A 45 30.94 7.27 3.88
CA GLU A 45 29.93 8.32 4.06
C GLU A 45 29.40 8.85 2.72
N VAL A 46 30.24 8.91 1.69
CA VAL A 46 29.79 9.26 0.32
C VAL A 46 28.79 8.22 -0.18
N ASP A 47 29.14 6.95 0.00
CA ASP A 47 28.33 5.80 -0.33
C ASP A 47 26.99 5.79 0.41
N LEU A 48 27.00 6.09 1.72
CA LEU A 48 25.79 6.23 2.52
C LEU A 48 24.95 7.43 2.09
N LEU A 49 25.58 8.58 1.77
CA LEU A 49 24.87 9.75 1.26
C LEU A 49 24.14 9.43 -0.05
N GLN A 50 24.79 8.75 -0.99
CA GLN A 50 24.14 8.33 -2.23
C GLN A 50 22.87 7.51 -1.94
N GLN A 51 22.95 6.59 -0.98
CA GLN A 51 21.83 5.75 -0.59
C GLN A 51 20.69 6.56 0.07
N ILE A 52 21.02 7.49 0.95
CA ILE A 52 20.04 8.42 1.53
C ILE A 52 19.33 9.18 0.41
N LEU A 53 20.06 9.66 -0.60
CA LEU A 53 19.49 10.40 -1.73
C LEU A 53 18.56 9.54 -2.59
N PHE A 54 18.90 8.27 -2.81
CA PHE A 54 18.00 7.33 -3.47
C PHE A 54 16.66 7.18 -2.72
N TYR A 55 16.69 7.02 -1.40
CA TYR A 55 15.45 6.97 -0.62
C TYR A 55 14.66 8.27 -0.66
N ARG A 56 15.34 9.43 -0.65
CA ARG A 56 14.69 10.74 -0.76
C ARG A 56 13.98 10.94 -2.09
N GLU A 57 14.52 10.39 -3.18
CA GLU A 57 13.88 10.43 -4.51
C GLU A 57 12.58 9.59 -4.57
N LEU A 58 12.45 8.59 -3.68
CA LEU A 58 11.22 7.83 -3.48
C LEU A 58 10.28 8.43 -2.42
N GLU A 59 10.52 9.67 -2.00
CA GLU A 59 9.68 10.38 -1.03
C GLU A 59 9.65 9.71 0.36
N VAL A 60 10.62 8.86 0.67
CA VAL A 60 10.74 8.24 2.00
C VAL A 60 11.13 9.31 3.03
N SER A 61 10.50 9.26 4.20
CA SER A 61 10.78 10.19 5.31
C SER A 61 12.20 10.00 5.84
N LEU A 62 12.79 11.03 6.46
CA LEU A 62 14.16 10.92 6.99
C LEU A 62 14.20 9.98 8.20
N GLU A 63 13.09 9.90 8.93
CA GLU A 63 12.84 9.03 10.06
C GLU A 63 12.89 7.56 9.62
N ASP A 64 12.14 7.19 8.56
CA ASP A 64 12.14 5.82 8.03
C ASP A 64 13.51 5.44 7.46
N ILE A 65 14.19 6.38 6.77
CA ILE A 65 15.55 6.13 6.27
C ILE A 65 16.49 5.81 7.43
N MET A 66 16.37 6.54 8.55
CA MET A 66 17.20 6.33 9.73
C MET A 66 16.94 4.96 10.37
N GLU A 67 15.68 4.52 10.43
CA GLU A 67 15.35 3.18 10.90
C GLU A 67 15.97 2.11 10.01
N ILE A 68 15.82 2.25 8.68
CA ILE A 68 16.33 1.30 7.70
C ILE A 68 17.85 1.13 7.79
N ILE A 69 18.61 2.23 7.81
CA ILE A 69 20.08 2.16 7.79
C ILE A 69 20.68 1.66 9.11
N ASN A 70 19.96 1.79 10.23
CA ASN A 70 20.44 1.37 11.55
C ASN A 70 20.01 -0.06 11.93
N GLN A 71 19.33 -0.79 11.03
CA GLN A 71 18.99 -2.18 11.29
C GLN A 71 20.26 -3.06 11.36
N PRO A 72 20.40 -3.95 12.37
CA PRO A 72 21.60 -4.79 12.54
C PRO A 72 21.92 -5.69 11.33
N ASN A 73 20.89 -6.06 10.57
CA ASN A 73 20.97 -6.93 9.41
C ASN A 73 20.76 -6.17 8.10
N PHE A 74 21.05 -4.87 8.08
CA PHE A 74 20.87 -4.05 6.88
C PHE A 74 21.82 -4.50 5.75
N ASP A 75 21.26 -5.16 4.75
CA ASP A 75 21.96 -5.51 3.51
C ASP A 75 21.76 -4.39 2.48
N ARG A 76 22.81 -3.58 2.29
CA ARG A 76 22.83 -2.48 1.33
C ARG A 76 22.56 -2.91 -0.10
N SER A 77 23.04 -4.09 -0.53
CA SER A 77 22.78 -4.61 -1.87
C SER A 77 21.33 -4.99 -2.05
N LYS A 78 20.74 -5.67 -1.06
CA LYS A 78 19.32 -6.02 -1.05
C LYS A 78 18.43 -4.78 -1.05
N ALA A 79 18.76 -3.79 -0.24
CA ALA A 79 18.08 -2.49 -0.19
C ALA A 79 18.09 -1.79 -1.56
N LEU A 80 19.24 -1.73 -2.24
CA LEU A 80 19.36 -1.15 -3.57
C LEU A 80 18.60 -1.94 -4.64
N LYS A 81 18.60 -3.29 -4.57
CA LYS A 81 17.79 -4.11 -5.49
C LYS A 81 16.29 -3.85 -5.30
N ASN A 82 15.82 -3.80 -4.06
CA ASN A 82 14.44 -3.46 -3.76
C ASN A 82 14.11 -2.04 -4.26
N HIS A 83 15.02 -1.07 -4.06
CA HIS A 83 14.87 0.28 -4.57
C HIS A 83 14.76 0.33 -6.10
N TYR A 84 15.61 -0.42 -6.80
CA TYR A 84 15.55 -0.54 -8.26
C TYR A 84 14.22 -1.11 -8.76
N GLU A 85 13.67 -2.11 -8.08
CA GLU A 85 12.36 -2.66 -8.43
C GLU A 85 11.23 -1.64 -8.20
N HIS A 86 11.25 -0.88 -7.10
CA HIS A 86 10.28 0.21 -6.90
C HIS A 86 10.38 1.29 -7.99
N LEU A 87 11.59 1.65 -8.42
CA LEU A 87 11.77 2.60 -9.54
C LEU A 87 11.20 2.04 -10.86
N LYS A 88 11.40 0.76 -11.14
CA LYS A 88 10.80 0.09 -12.31
C LYS A 88 9.28 0.12 -12.26
N GLN A 89 8.68 -0.15 -11.10
CA GLN A 89 7.23 -0.06 -10.90
C GLN A 89 6.74 1.38 -11.11
N LYS A 90 7.39 2.38 -10.50
CA LYS A 90 7.06 3.81 -10.68
C LYS A 90 7.13 4.23 -12.14
N ARG A 91 8.15 3.78 -12.89
CA ARG A 91 8.27 4.01 -14.34
C ARG A 91 7.10 3.38 -15.10
N ALA A 92 6.83 2.09 -14.89
CA ALA A 92 5.75 1.38 -15.58
C ALA A 92 4.38 2.06 -15.35
N ARG A 93 4.15 2.55 -14.12
CA ARG A 93 2.95 3.33 -13.79
C ARG A 93 2.89 4.66 -14.53
N LEU A 94 4.00 5.42 -14.57
CA LEU A 94 4.06 6.67 -15.31
C LEU A 94 3.82 6.45 -16.81
N ASP A 95 4.37 5.39 -17.38
CA ASP A 95 4.15 5.01 -18.78
C ASP A 95 2.64 4.74 -19.05
N LYS A 96 1.96 4.03 -18.14
CA LYS A 96 0.49 3.82 -18.23
C LYS A 96 -0.29 5.13 -18.17
N ILE A 97 0.04 6.02 -17.22
CA ILE A 97 -0.62 7.32 -17.08
C ILE A 97 -0.38 8.18 -18.34
N MET A 98 0.83 8.20 -18.87
CA MET A 98 1.16 8.91 -20.11
C MET A 98 0.30 8.38 -21.27
N ALA A 99 0.16 7.07 -21.42
CA ALA A 99 -0.70 6.47 -22.44
C ALA A 99 -2.18 6.87 -22.27
N THR A 100 -2.70 6.91 -21.03
CA THR A 100 -4.06 7.41 -20.75
C THR A 100 -4.21 8.88 -21.14
N VAL A 101 -3.21 9.72 -20.86
CA VAL A 101 -3.21 11.14 -21.24
C VAL A 101 -3.18 11.30 -22.76
N GLU A 102 -2.34 10.55 -23.47
CA GLU A 102 -2.28 10.56 -24.94
C GLU A 102 -3.63 10.19 -25.57
N LYS A 103 -4.27 9.12 -25.07
CA LYS A 103 -5.62 8.72 -25.51
C LYS A 103 -6.66 9.81 -25.22
N THR A 104 -6.57 10.45 -24.05
CA THR A 104 -7.48 11.54 -23.67
C THR A 104 -7.35 12.72 -24.62
N ILE A 105 -6.11 13.15 -24.93
CA ILE A 105 -5.84 14.23 -25.89
C ILE A 105 -6.41 13.88 -27.25
N ALA A 106 -6.11 12.67 -27.77
CA ALA A 106 -6.62 12.22 -29.07
C ALA A 106 -8.16 12.21 -29.12
N SER A 107 -8.82 11.79 -28.04
CA SER A 107 -10.29 11.82 -27.93
C SER A 107 -10.84 13.25 -27.92
N MET A 108 -10.14 14.22 -27.28
CA MET A 108 -10.55 15.63 -27.24
C MET A 108 -10.35 16.33 -28.59
N GLU A 109 -9.34 15.93 -29.37
CA GLU A 109 -9.01 16.48 -30.69
C GLU A 109 -9.83 15.89 -31.85
N GLY A 110 -10.90 15.13 -31.54
CA GLY A 110 -11.81 14.55 -32.54
C GLY A 110 -11.41 13.16 -33.04
N GLY A 111 -10.49 12.49 -32.35
CA GLY A 111 -10.17 11.07 -32.55
C GLY A 111 -11.25 10.13 -32.00
N THR A 112 -10.90 8.85 -31.85
CA THR A 112 -11.83 7.84 -31.31
C THR A 112 -12.19 8.19 -29.86
N PRO A 113 -13.49 8.23 -29.50
CA PRO A 113 -13.92 8.46 -28.12
C PRO A 113 -13.33 7.41 -27.17
N MET A 114 -12.67 7.87 -26.12
CA MET A 114 -12.13 7.01 -25.08
C MET A 114 -13.26 6.44 -24.22
N GLN A 115 -13.24 5.13 -23.95
CA GLN A 115 -14.21 4.50 -23.06
C GLN A 115 -13.97 4.94 -21.61
N ASP A 116 -15.03 5.04 -20.80
CA ASP A 116 -14.89 5.49 -19.41
C ASP A 116 -13.97 4.59 -18.58
N ILE A 117 -13.96 3.28 -18.84
CA ILE A 117 -13.04 2.32 -18.21
C ILE A 117 -11.57 2.70 -18.45
N GLU A 118 -11.22 3.09 -19.68
CA GLU A 118 -9.85 3.43 -20.05
C GLU A 118 -9.36 4.69 -19.33
N LYS A 119 -10.26 5.63 -18.99
CA LYS A 119 -9.92 6.88 -18.30
C LYS A 119 -9.39 6.63 -16.90
N PHE A 120 -9.81 5.54 -16.26
CA PHE A 120 -9.51 5.25 -14.85
C PHE A 120 -8.57 4.07 -14.62
N GLU A 121 -8.19 3.35 -15.68
CA GLU A 121 -7.34 2.14 -15.59
C GLU A 121 -6.03 2.40 -14.83
N GLY A 122 -5.34 3.51 -15.12
CA GLY A 122 -4.09 3.88 -14.44
C GLY A 122 -4.24 4.20 -12.95
N PHE A 123 -5.43 4.60 -12.50
CA PHE A 123 -5.72 4.85 -11.08
C PHE A 123 -6.05 3.56 -10.33
N LYS A 124 -6.78 2.63 -10.96
CA LYS A 124 -7.06 1.30 -10.39
C LYS A 124 -5.80 0.46 -10.26
N GLU A 125 -4.87 0.59 -11.20
CA GLU A 125 -3.57 -0.07 -11.10
C GLU A 125 -2.80 0.38 -9.85
N LYS A 126 -2.85 1.67 -9.50
CA LYS A 126 -2.24 2.16 -8.27
C LYS A 126 -2.84 1.51 -7.02
N LEU A 127 -4.16 1.33 -6.98
CA LEU A 127 -4.84 0.64 -5.86
C LEU A 127 -4.38 -0.82 -5.73
N ILE A 128 -4.25 -1.52 -6.87
CA ILE A 128 -3.76 -2.90 -6.91
C ILE A 128 -2.30 -2.98 -6.43
N GLU A 129 -1.43 -2.09 -6.93
CA GLU A 129 -0.02 -2.04 -6.54
C GLU A 129 0.16 -1.78 -5.04
N GLU A 130 -0.56 -0.80 -4.48
CA GLU A 130 -0.52 -0.48 -3.05
C GLU A 130 -1.01 -1.66 -2.20
N ASN A 131 -2.05 -2.37 -2.66
CA ASN A 131 -2.57 -3.56 -1.98
C ASN A 131 -1.59 -4.74 -2.05
N GLU A 132 -0.95 -5.00 -3.20
CA GLU A 132 0.07 -6.04 -3.38
C GLU A 132 1.32 -5.76 -2.52
N GLN A 133 1.77 -4.52 -2.46
CA GLN A 133 2.90 -4.14 -1.60
C GLN A 133 2.60 -4.37 -0.12
N LYS A 134 1.37 -4.07 0.32
CA LYS A 134 0.99 -4.11 1.74
C LYS A 134 0.57 -5.50 2.21
N TYR A 135 -0.10 -6.28 1.36
CA TYR A 135 -0.74 -7.54 1.74
C TYR A 135 -0.48 -8.70 0.76
N GLY A 136 0.08 -8.43 -0.43
CA GLY A 136 0.13 -9.38 -1.54
C GLY A 136 0.79 -10.72 -1.19
N LYS A 137 1.92 -10.68 -0.46
CA LYS A 137 2.64 -11.90 -0.06
C LYS A 137 1.75 -12.83 0.79
N GLU A 138 1.12 -12.29 1.83
CA GLU A 138 0.30 -13.08 2.78
C GLU A 138 -0.98 -13.59 2.11
N ILE A 139 -1.60 -12.76 1.27
CA ILE A 139 -2.81 -13.14 0.53
C ILE A 139 -2.47 -14.25 -0.48
N ARG A 140 -1.36 -14.14 -1.21
CA ARG A 140 -0.93 -15.17 -2.17
C ARG A 140 -0.52 -16.47 -1.49
N GLU A 141 0.14 -16.41 -0.34
CA GLU A 141 0.43 -17.61 0.47
C GLU A 141 -0.86 -18.32 0.93
N LYS A 142 -1.93 -17.57 1.22
CA LYS A 142 -3.20 -18.12 1.71
C LYS A 142 -4.14 -18.60 0.61
N TYR A 143 -4.25 -17.84 -0.49
CA TYR A 143 -5.27 -18.05 -1.53
C TYR A 143 -4.69 -18.48 -2.88
N GLY A 144 -3.37 -18.42 -3.06
CA GLY A 144 -2.71 -18.78 -4.32
C GLY A 144 -2.65 -17.64 -5.32
N ASP A 145 -1.65 -17.69 -6.20
CA ASP A 145 -1.39 -16.64 -7.18
C ASP A 145 -2.53 -16.43 -8.17
N ASP A 146 -3.12 -17.51 -8.68
CA ASP A 146 -4.19 -17.45 -9.68
C ASP A 146 -5.45 -16.76 -9.15
N THR A 147 -5.80 -17.00 -7.88
CA THR A 147 -6.97 -16.38 -7.24
C THR A 147 -6.77 -14.88 -7.05
N VAL A 148 -5.58 -14.47 -6.59
CA VAL A 148 -5.24 -13.06 -6.40
C VAL A 148 -5.20 -12.34 -7.75
N GLU A 149 -4.62 -12.98 -8.77
CA GLU A 149 -4.52 -12.39 -10.10
C GLU A 149 -5.90 -12.23 -10.77
N ALA A 150 -6.79 -13.21 -10.59
CA ALA A 150 -8.18 -13.10 -11.04
C ALA A 150 -8.93 -11.94 -10.36
N SER A 151 -8.70 -11.75 -9.05
CA SER A 151 -9.28 -10.62 -8.30
C SER A 151 -8.75 -9.28 -8.80
N ASN A 152 -7.44 -9.17 -9.00
CA ASN A 152 -6.81 -7.97 -9.55
C ASN A 152 -7.31 -7.66 -10.97
N ALA A 153 -7.46 -8.68 -11.81
CA ALA A 153 -8.01 -8.53 -13.17
C ALA A 153 -9.45 -8.01 -13.15
N LYS A 154 -10.28 -8.49 -12.21
CA LYS A 154 -11.66 -8.03 -12.05
C LYS A 154 -11.72 -6.56 -11.61
N LEU A 155 -10.90 -6.16 -10.65
CA LEU A 155 -10.81 -4.75 -10.23
C LEU A 155 -10.33 -3.85 -11.38
N ARG A 156 -9.33 -4.30 -12.15
CA ARG A 156 -8.80 -3.56 -13.30
C ARG A 156 -9.86 -3.34 -14.39
N GLY A 157 -10.66 -4.37 -14.68
CA GLY A 157 -11.73 -4.32 -15.68
C GLY A 157 -13.06 -3.74 -15.19
N MET A 158 -13.17 -3.38 -13.92
CA MET A 158 -14.41 -2.87 -13.32
C MET A 158 -14.84 -1.56 -13.99
N SER A 159 -16.14 -1.36 -14.20
CA SER A 159 -16.66 -0.06 -14.66
C SER A 159 -16.54 1.01 -13.57
N GLN A 160 -16.82 2.27 -13.88
CA GLN A 160 -16.90 3.32 -12.85
C GLN A 160 -18.16 3.13 -12.00
N GLU A 161 -19.29 2.79 -12.62
CA GLU A 161 -20.56 2.53 -11.92
C GLU A 161 -20.42 1.37 -10.92
N ASP A 162 -19.80 0.27 -11.34
CA ASP A 162 -19.54 -0.86 -10.44
C ASP A 162 -18.59 -0.50 -9.31
N TYR A 163 -17.56 0.32 -9.59
CA TYR A 163 -16.61 0.77 -8.58
C TYR A 163 -17.27 1.69 -7.54
N ASP A 164 -18.13 2.61 -7.98
CA ASP A 164 -18.89 3.49 -7.12
C ASP A 164 -19.92 2.69 -6.29
N ALA A 165 -20.58 1.71 -6.90
CA ALA A 165 -21.49 0.79 -6.21
C ALA A 165 -20.75 -0.04 -5.15
N MET A 166 -19.59 -0.60 -5.49
CA MET A 166 -18.73 -1.34 -4.54
C MET A 166 -18.29 -0.44 -3.37
N THR A 167 -17.88 0.80 -3.66
CA THR A 167 -17.43 1.74 -2.62
C THR A 167 -18.58 2.11 -1.69
N LYS A 168 -19.73 2.48 -2.25
CA LYS A 168 -20.93 2.82 -1.49
C LYS A 168 -21.43 1.66 -0.63
N LEU A 169 -21.41 0.44 -1.17
CA LEU A 169 -21.78 -0.76 -0.42
C LEU A 169 -20.81 -1.02 0.74
N GLY A 170 -19.51 -0.77 0.56
CA GLY A 170 -18.53 -0.84 1.64
C GLY A 170 -18.82 0.14 2.79
N GLU A 171 -19.20 1.38 2.46
CA GLU A 171 -19.62 2.37 3.46
C GLU A 171 -20.93 1.97 4.17
N GLU A 172 -21.90 1.44 3.42
CA GLU A 172 -23.16 0.93 3.95
C GLU A 172 -22.93 -0.21 4.95
N ILE A 173 -22.04 -1.15 4.62
CA ILE A 173 -21.65 -2.25 5.52
C ILE A 173 -21.12 -1.72 6.85
N MET A 174 -20.30 -0.68 6.85
CA MET A 174 -19.76 -0.10 8.09
C MET A 174 -20.87 0.48 8.99
N VAL A 175 -21.84 1.18 8.39
CA VAL A 175 -23.00 1.73 9.12
C VAL A 175 -23.92 0.63 9.62
N LEU A 176 -24.17 -0.40 8.81
CA LEU A 176 -24.99 -1.54 9.21
C LEU A 176 -24.30 -2.38 10.30
N LEU A 177 -22.98 -2.51 10.25
CA LEU A 177 -22.20 -3.23 11.26
C LEU A 177 -22.32 -2.57 12.63
N GLU A 178 -22.21 -1.24 12.71
CA GLU A 178 -22.41 -0.50 13.96
C GLU A 178 -23.82 -0.76 14.54
N LYS A 179 -24.86 -0.66 13.69
CA LYS A 179 -26.25 -0.93 14.10
C LYS A 179 -26.44 -2.37 14.58
N ALA A 180 -25.94 -3.33 13.82
CA ALA A 180 -26.05 -4.75 14.14
C ALA A 180 -25.32 -5.08 15.44
N TYR A 181 -24.14 -4.50 15.66
CA TYR A 181 -23.36 -4.69 16.89
C TYR A 181 -24.15 -4.31 18.15
N HIS A 182 -24.95 -3.23 18.09
CA HIS A 182 -25.77 -2.78 19.21
C HIS A 182 -26.94 -3.71 19.56
N THR A 183 -27.29 -4.67 18.70
CA THR A 183 -28.24 -5.73 19.05
C THR A 183 -27.63 -6.73 20.05
N GLY A 184 -26.29 -6.82 20.09
CA GLY A 184 -25.56 -7.79 20.90
C GLY A 184 -25.67 -9.24 20.41
N ASP A 185 -26.35 -9.48 19.29
CA ASP A 185 -26.61 -10.82 18.76
C ASP A 185 -26.12 -10.95 17.31
N PRO A 186 -25.05 -11.73 17.05
CA PRO A 186 -24.56 -11.96 15.68
C PRO A 186 -25.54 -12.79 14.82
N ALA A 187 -26.58 -13.40 15.40
CA ALA A 187 -27.66 -14.06 14.68
C ALA A 187 -28.85 -13.13 14.37
N SER A 188 -28.82 -11.86 14.82
CA SER A 188 -29.92 -10.91 14.58
C SER A 188 -30.17 -10.68 13.09
N ALA A 189 -31.38 -10.24 12.72
CA ALA A 189 -31.71 -9.92 11.35
C ALA A 189 -30.77 -8.86 10.75
N GLU A 190 -30.36 -7.88 11.55
CA GLU A 190 -29.40 -6.84 11.18
C GLU A 190 -28.00 -7.42 10.94
N ALA A 191 -27.53 -8.32 11.81
CA ALA A 191 -26.23 -8.97 11.66
C ALA A 191 -26.18 -9.87 10.42
N GLN A 192 -27.26 -10.61 10.15
CA GLN A 192 -27.39 -11.44 8.96
C GLN A 192 -27.46 -10.62 7.67
N LEU A 193 -28.11 -9.44 7.70
CA LEU A 193 -28.08 -8.49 6.59
C LEU A 193 -26.67 -7.97 6.32
N VAL A 194 -25.88 -7.67 7.36
CA VAL A 194 -24.47 -7.27 7.20
C VAL A 194 -23.66 -8.37 6.51
N ALA A 195 -23.82 -9.62 6.92
CA ALA A 195 -23.12 -10.76 6.32
C ALA A 195 -23.51 -10.99 4.84
N GLU A 196 -24.79 -10.82 4.51
CA GLU A 196 -25.28 -10.87 3.12
C GLU A 196 -24.68 -9.74 2.27
N LYS A 197 -24.72 -8.51 2.77
CA LYS A 197 -24.15 -7.33 2.09
C LYS A 197 -22.63 -7.47 1.92
N HIS A 198 -21.95 -8.04 2.90
CA HIS A 198 -20.53 -8.34 2.80
C HIS A 198 -20.23 -9.35 1.68
N LYS A 199 -21.05 -10.40 1.54
CA LYS A 199 -20.95 -11.33 0.39
C LYS A 199 -21.17 -10.61 -0.94
N GLU A 200 -22.19 -9.75 -1.04
CA GLU A 200 -22.44 -8.95 -2.25
C GLU A 200 -21.22 -8.09 -2.60
N TRP A 201 -20.61 -7.45 -1.60
CA TRP A 201 -19.39 -6.65 -1.76
C TRP A 201 -18.20 -7.47 -2.24
N LEU A 202 -17.98 -8.66 -1.67
CA LEU A 202 -16.90 -9.57 -2.12
C LEU A 202 -17.05 -9.96 -3.58
N MET A 203 -18.29 -10.10 -4.08
CA MET A 203 -18.54 -10.47 -5.46
C MET A 203 -18.14 -9.40 -6.49
N TYR A 204 -17.77 -8.19 -6.07
CA TYR A 204 -17.15 -7.22 -6.98
C TYR A 204 -15.69 -7.58 -7.31
N SER A 205 -14.97 -8.23 -6.42
CA SER A 205 -13.56 -8.60 -6.60
C SER A 205 -13.34 -10.11 -6.75
N TRP A 206 -14.21 -10.94 -6.19
CA TRP A 206 -14.10 -12.39 -6.29
C TRP A 206 -14.60 -12.91 -7.64
N SER A 207 -13.83 -13.81 -8.25
CA SER A 207 -14.21 -14.51 -9.48
C SER A 207 -15.15 -15.68 -9.21
N THR A 208 -15.01 -16.33 -8.05
CA THR A 208 -15.84 -17.45 -7.60
C THR A 208 -16.16 -17.30 -6.13
N TYR A 209 -17.31 -17.82 -5.72
CA TYR A 209 -17.77 -17.78 -4.34
C TYR A 209 -17.77 -19.18 -3.74
N SER A 210 -17.19 -19.31 -2.55
CA SER A 210 -17.40 -20.47 -1.67
C SER A 210 -17.64 -20.00 -0.24
N LYS A 211 -18.38 -20.80 0.53
CA LYS A 211 -18.64 -20.50 1.94
C LYS A 211 -17.33 -20.55 2.75
N GLU A 212 -16.48 -21.50 2.41
CA GLU A 212 -15.20 -21.75 3.06
C GLU A 212 -14.25 -20.57 2.85
N ALA A 213 -14.22 -19.99 1.65
CA ALA A 213 -13.43 -18.79 1.38
C ALA A 213 -13.96 -17.59 2.18
N HIS A 214 -15.29 -17.42 2.26
CA HIS A 214 -15.89 -16.29 2.99
C HIS A 214 -15.60 -16.39 4.49
N ALA A 215 -15.74 -17.57 5.08
CA ALA A 215 -15.37 -17.83 6.47
C ALA A 215 -13.87 -17.63 6.71
N GLY A 216 -13.02 -18.18 5.85
CA GLY A 216 -11.57 -18.06 5.96
C GLY A 216 -11.06 -16.61 5.84
N LEU A 217 -11.75 -15.77 5.07
CA LEU A 217 -11.49 -14.34 5.01
C LEU A 217 -11.93 -13.62 6.29
N ALA A 218 -13.12 -13.93 6.80
CA ALA A 218 -13.61 -13.36 8.05
C ALA A 218 -12.72 -13.72 9.25
N ASP A 219 -12.20 -14.95 9.30
CA ASP A 219 -11.25 -15.38 10.32
C ASP A 219 -9.93 -14.60 10.22
N MET A 220 -9.48 -14.27 9.00
CA MET A 220 -8.28 -13.48 8.77
C MET A 220 -8.43 -12.05 9.32
N TYR A 221 -9.60 -11.44 9.18
CA TYR A 221 -9.83 -10.09 9.68
C TYR A 221 -9.53 -9.95 11.16
N VAL A 222 -9.86 -10.99 11.95
CA VAL A 222 -9.60 -11.01 13.40
C VAL A 222 -8.14 -11.40 13.70
N ALA A 223 -7.51 -12.20 12.84
CA ALA A 223 -6.12 -12.63 13.02
C ALA A 223 -5.09 -11.53 12.70
N ASP A 224 -5.46 -10.55 11.86
CA ASP A 224 -4.58 -9.46 11.43
C ASP A 224 -5.06 -8.12 12.02
N GLU A 225 -4.20 -7.50 12.84
CA GLU A 225 -4.49 -6.24 13.52
C GLU A 225 -4.86 -5.10 12.56
N ARG A 226 -4.34 -5.10 11.33
CA ARG A 226 -4.63 -4.07 10.32
C ARG A 226 -6.08 -4.16 9.85
N PHE A 227 -6.57 -5.37 9.64
CA PHE A 227 -7.97 -5.62 9.26
C PHE A 227 -8.90 -5.47 10.46
N THR A 228 -8.47 -5.89 11.66
CA THR A 228 -9.21 -5.63 12.91
C THR A 228 -9.42 -4.13 13.10
N ALA A 229 -8.37 -3.32 12.95
CA ALA A 229 -8.47 -1.88 13.07
C ALA A 229 -9.34 -1.23 11.99
N TYR A 230 -9.62 -1.89 10.86
CA TYR A 230 -10.47 -1.34 9.81
C TYR A 230 -11.95 -1.37 10.21
N TYR A 231 -12.50 -2.55 10.55
CA TYR A 231 -13.91 -2.66 10.93
C TYR A 231 -14.18 -2.13 12.34
N ASP A 232 -13.19 -2.14 13.23
CA ASP A 232 -13.32 -1.53 14.57
C ASP A 232 -13.47 0.00 14.54
N LYS A 233 -13.27 0.64 13.38
CA LYS A 233 -13.62 2.07 13.19
C LYS A 233 -15.12 2.32 13.32
N ALA A 234 -15.95 1.34 12.94
CA ALA A 234 -17.39 1.44 13.11
C ALA A 234 -17.75 1.34 14.61
N VAL A 235 -17.22 0.32 15.28
CA VAL A 235 -17.42 0.10 16.71
C VAL A 235 -16.32 -0.82 17.25
N LYS A 236 -15.82 -0.56 18.46
CA LYS A 236 -14.77 -1.39 19.07
C LYS A 236 -15.25 -2.84 19.26
N GLY A 237 -14.54 -3.81 18.70
CA GLY A 237 -14.95 -5.22 18.64
C GLY A 237 -15.86 -5.57 17.46
N GLY A 238 -16.12 -4.62 16.55
CA GLY A 238 -16.94 -4.80 15.36
C GLY A 238 -16.40 -5.87 14.42
N THR A 239 -15.07 -6.00 14.30
CA THR A 239 -14.46 -7.05 13.45
C THR A 239 -14.83 -8.45 13.92
N LYS A 240 -14.74 -8.68 15.24
CA LYS A 240 -15.08 -9.98 15.83
C LYS A 240 -16.57 -10.29 15.61
N PHE A 241 -17.43 -9.30 15.85
CA PHE A 241 -18.87 -9.42 15.65
C PHE A 241 -19.22 -9.73 14.18
N LEU A 242 -18.59 -9.03 13.22
CA LEU A 242 -18.78 -9.29 11.79
C LEU A 242 -18.41 -10.73 11.42
N ARG A 243 -17.26 -11.22 11.90
CA ARG A 243 -16.85 -12.61 11.67
C ARG A 243 -17.88 -13.58 12.20
N ASP A 244 -18.34 -13.39 13.44
CA ASP A 244 -19.31 -14.28 14.06
C ASP A 244 -20.64 -14.29 13.27
N ALA A 245 -21.13 -13.12 12.86
CA ALA A 245 -22.30 -12.98 12.01
C ALA A 245 -22.16 -13.69 10.66
N ILE A 246 -20.99 -13.56 10.01
CA ILE A 246 -20.67 -14.27 8.75
C ILE A 246 -20.68 -15.79 8.96
N ARG A 247 -20.07 -16.31 10.01
CA ARG A 247 -20.05 -17.77 10.25
C ARG A 247 -21.45 -18.34 10.44
N ILE A 248 -22.31 -17.62 11.18
CA ILE A 248 -23.72 -17.98 11.36
C ILE A 248 -24.47 -17.94 10.02
N TYR A 249 -24.30 -16.86 9.24
CA TYR A 249 -24.90 -16.71 7.91
C TYR A 249 -24.55 -17.87 6.96
N LEU A 250 -23.33 -18.39 7.07
CA LEU A 250 -22.85 -19.50 6.25
C LEU A 250 -23.34 -20.86 6.74
N GLY A 251 -23.87 -20.95 7.96
CA GLY A 251 -24.25 -22.20 8.63
C GLY A 251 -23.03 -23.00 9.10
N LEU A 252 -21.96 -22.31 9.52
CA LEU A 252 -20.69 -22.89 9.96
C LEU A 252 -20.49 -22.75 11.49
N GLU A 253 -21.57 -22.80 12.25
CA GLU A 253 -21.49 -22.87 13.71
C GLU A 253 -20.75 -24.16 14.14
N GLU A 254 -19.91 -24.03 15.16
CA GLU A 254 -19.38 -25.17 15.95
C GLU A 254 -20.44 -25.68 16.93
#